data_AF-U6SPA8-F1
#
_entry.id   AF-U6SPA8-F1
#
_cell.length_a   1.000
_cell.length_b   1.000
_cell.length_c   1.000
_cell.angle_alpha   90.00
_cell.angle_beta   90.00
_cell.angle_gamma   90.00
#
_symmetry.space_group_name_H-M   'P 1'
#
loop_
_entity.id
_entity.type
_entity.pdbx_description
1 polymer ?
#
loop_
_entity_poly.entity_id
_entity_poly.type
_entity_poly.pdbx_seq_one_letter_code
_entity_poly.pdbx_strand_id
1 'polypeptide(L)'
;MVRTIYYYAVMFVTLVMMIGGGVAMAMNVSDLVVPSPYYYSFQDFKMNQESMPDFDKTEEEIRAIYLEQKEEQMEMQRTQAMNQLLKNIAWILIPLPFFILSRRQLRRE
;
A
#
# COMPACT_ATOMS: atom_id res chain seq x y z
N MET A 1 -8.88 23.65 -32.56
CA MET A 1 -8.93 24.28 -31.22
C MET A 1 -9.66 23.42 -30.19
N VAL A 2 -10.97 23.19 -30.28
CA VAL A 2 -11.71 22.43 -29.25
C VAL A 2 -11.19 20.98 -29.09
N ARG A 3 -10.92 20.28 -30.20
CA ARG A 3 -10.32 18.94 -30.19
C ARG A 3 -8.93 18.91 -29.57
N THR A 4 -8.09 19.88 -29.93
CA THR A 4 -6.77 20.10 -29.35
C THR A 4 -6.83 20.26 -27.83
N ILE A 5 -7.74 21.11 -27.32
CA ILE A 5 -7.96 21.30 -25.88
C ILE A 5 -8.41 20.00 -25.21
N TYR A 6 -9.32 19.25 -25.86
CA TYR A 6 -9.76 17.94 -25.37
C TYR A 6 -8.61 16.95 -25.21
N TYR A 7 -7.74 16.80 -26.21
CA TYR A 7 -6.59 15.89 -26.11
C TYR A 7 -5.61 16.31 -25.01
N TYR A 8 -5.36 17.61 -24.83
CA TYR A 8 -4.54 18.10 -23.73
C TYR A 8 -5.17 17.82 -22.37
N ALA A 9 -6.49 17.99 -22.22
CA ALA A 9 -7.19 17.66 -20.98
C ALA A 9 -7.10 16.17 -20.64
N VAL A 10 -7.32 15.29 -21.62
CA VAL A 10 -7.18 13.84 -21.43
C VAL A 10 -5.75 13.46 -21.05
N MET A 11 -4.76 13.99 -21.77
CA MET A 11 -3.35 13.76 -21.46
C MET A 11 -2.98 14.27 -20.06
N PHE A 12 -3.52 15.41 -19.64
CA PHE A 12 -3.28 15.96 -18.31
C PHE A 12 -3.86 15.05 -17.21
N VAL A 13 -5.12 14.64 -17.32
CA VAL A 13 -5.77 13.75 -16.34
C VAL A 13 -5.04 12.41 -16.25
N THR A 14 -4.71 11.80 -17.38
CA THR A 14 -3.97 10.53 -17.42
C THR A 14 -2.55 10.66 -16.88
N LEU A 15 -1.87 11.79 -17.10
CA LEU A 15 -0.57 12.09 -16.51
C LEU A 15 -0.66 12.19 -14.98
N VAL A 16 -1.64 12.94 -14.45
CA VAL A 16 -1.86 13.08 -13.00
C VAL A 16 -2.14 11.71 -12.37
N MET A 17 -2.96 10.88 -13.02
CA MET A 17 -3.21 9.51 -12.56
C MET A 17 -1.92 8.68 -12.52
N MET A 18 -1.10 8.69 -13.56
CA MET A 18 0.17 7.95 -13.60
C MET A 18 1.15 8.43 -12.52
N ILE A 19 1.24 9.75 -12.28
CA ILE A 19 2.09 10.31 -11.22
C ILE A 19 1.60 9.83 -9.84
N GLY A 20 0.29 9.89 -9.57
CA GLY A 20 -0.30 9.40 -8.33
C GLY A 20 -0.01 7.91 -8.09
N GLY A 21 -0.17 7.09 -9.13
CA GLY A 21 0.16 5.66 -9.07
C GLY A 21 1.66 5.41 -8.82
N GLY A 22 2.54 6.21 -9.44
CA GLY A 22 3.99 6.11 -9.26
C GLY A 22 4.45 6.43 -7.84
N VAL A 23 3.93 7.50 -7.25
CA VAL A 23 4.23 7.86 -5.84
C VAL A 23 3.73 6.77 -4.90
N ALA A 24 2.49 6.30 -5.09
CA ALA A 24 1.93 5.22 -4.27
C ALA A 24 2.75 3.92 -4.41
N MET A 25 3.22 3.59 -5.61
CA MET A 25 4.10 2.44 -5.84
C MET A 25 5.40 2.57 -5.04
N ALA A 26 6.07 3.73 -5.08
CA ALA A 26 7.31 3.95 -4.34
C ALA A 26 7.11 3.82 -2.82
N MET A 27 6.00 4.34 -2.28
CA MET A 27 5.66 4.19 -0.85
C MET A 27 5.49 2.72 -0.48
N ASN A 28 4.73 1.94 -1.25
CA ASN A 28 4.51 0.53 -0.94
C ASN A 28 5.78 -0.33 -1.09
N VAL A 29 6.70 0.04 -2.00
CA VAL A 29 8.03 -0.60 -2.06
C VAL A 29 8.81 -0.29 -0.79
N SER A 30 8.76 0.96 -0.31
CA SER A 30 9.36 1.33 0.98
C SER A 30 8.76 0.51 2.12
N ASP A 31 7.45 0.35 2.18
CA ASP A 31 6.77 -0.41 3.23
C ASP A 31 7.09 -1.92 3.18
N LEU A 32 7.47 -2.45 2.01
CA LEU A 32 7.98 -3.82 1.89
C LEU A 32 9.42 -3.98 2.41
N VAL A 33 10.27 -2.98 2.18
CA VAL A 33 11.69 -3.03 2.58
C VAL A 33 11.85 -2.66 4.06
N VAL A 34 11.07 -1.68 4.51
CA VAL A 34 11.06 -1.14 5.88
C VAL A 34 9.61 -1.15 6.37
N PRO A 35 9.08 -2.32 6.77
CA PRO A 35 7.73 -2.41 7.32
C PRO A 35 7.61 -1.58 8.60
N SER A 36 6.39 -1.08 8.86
CA SER A 36 6.11 -0.32 10.06
C SER A 36 6.45 -1.16 11.30
N PRO A 37 7.16 -0.60 12.30
CA PRO A 37 7.47 -1.34 13.51
C PRO A 37 6.18 -1.74 14.23
N TYR A 38 6.18 -2.94 14.81
CA TYR A 38 5.08 -3.41 15.66
C TYR A 38 4.98 -2.50 16.89
N TYR A 39 3.83 -1.85 17.06
CA TYR A 39 3.65 -0.76 18.03
C TYR A 39 3.49 -1.24 19.48
N TYR A 40 3.14 -2.51 19.72
CA TYR A 40 2.91 -3.03 21.05
C TYR A 40 4.20 -3.59 21.65
N SER A 41 4.64 -3.10 22.81
CA SER A 41 5.74 -3.76 23.51
C SER A 41 5.23 -5.06 24.17
N PHE A 42 6.14 -6.00 24.43
CA PHE A 42 5.79 -7.21 25.18
C PHE A 42 5.23 -6.87 26.58
N GLN A 43 5.73 -5.80 27.21
CA GLN A 43 5.25 -5.38 28.53
C GLN A 43 3.81 -4.85 28.48
N ASP A 44 3.49 -4.05 27.46
CA ASP A 44 2.11 -3.58 27.27
C ASP A 44 1.17 -4.74 26.96
N PHE A 45 1.64 -5.71 26.15
CA PHE A 45 0.88 -6.91 25.83
C PHE A 45 0.60 -7.77 27.07
N LYS A 46 1.63 -7.99 27.88
CA LYS A 46 1.54 -8.75 29.14
C LYS A 46 0.58 -8.08 30.11
N MET A 47 0.71 -6.76 30.34
CA MET A 47 -0.16 -6.00 31.24
C MET A 47 -1.64 -6.07 30.81
N ASN A 48 -1.90 -6.03 29.50
CA ASN A 48 -3.25 -6.17 28.95
C ASN A 48 -3.81 -7.59 29.16
N GLN A 49 -2.98 -8.63 29.00
CA GLN A 49 -3.41 -10.01 29.22
C GLN A 49 -3.66 -10.32 30.71
N GLU A 50 -2.82 -9.80 31.60
CA GLU A 50 -2.98 -9.91 33.07
C GLU A 50 -4.22 -9.17 33.58
N SER A 51 -4.72 -8.20 32.83
CA SER A 51 -5.96 -7.46 33.15
C SER A 51 -7.23 -8.24 32.78
N MET A 52 -7.12 -9.39 32.11
CA MET A 52 -8.27 -10.22 31.73
C MET A 52 -8.72 -11.09 32.91
N PRO A 53 -10.05 -11.24 33.14
CA PRO A 53 -10.59 -11.93 34.31
C PRO A 53 -10.35 -13.46 34.35
N ASP A 54 -9.72 -14.04 33.33
CA ASP A 54 -9.51 -15.49 33.15
C ASP A 54 -8.02 -15.82 32.87
N PHE A 55 -7.12 -15.06 33.49
CA PHE A 55 -5.68 -15.17 33.26
C PHE A 55 -5.06 -16.32 34.08
N ASP A 56 -4.81 -17.45 33.42
CA ASP A 56 -4.11 -18.63 33.98
C ASP A 56 -2.89 -19.05 33.12
N LYS A 57 -2.35 -18.11 32.34
CA LYS A 57 -1.23 -18.37 31.42
C LYS A 57 0.11 -18.07 32.06
N THR A 58 1.08 -18.95 31.85
CA THR A 58 2.47 -18.75 32.23
C THR A 58 3.13 -17.68 31.34
N GLU A 59 4.16 -17.00 31.85
CA GLU A 59 4.87 -15.96 31.10
C GLU A 59 5.45 -16.47 29.76
N GLU A 60 5.83 -17.74 29.69
CA GLU A 60 6.30 -18.39 28.47
C GLU A 60 5.18 -18.49 27.41
N GLU A 61 3.96 -18.84 27.82
CA GLU A 61 2.79 -18.89 26.94
C GLU A 61 2.39 -17.49 26.44
N ILE A 62 2.47 -16.47 27.29
CA ILE A 62 2.19 -15.07 26.91
C ILE A 62 3.20 -14.61 25.86
N ARG A 63 4.48 -14.95 26.05
CA ARG A 63 5.53 -14.63 25.10
C ARG A 63 5.36 -15.34 23.78
N ALA A 64 4.97 -16.62 23.79
CA ALA A 64 4.66 -17.37 22.57
C ALA A 64 3.53 -16.69 21.78
N ILE A 65 2.43 -16.35 22.44
CA ILE A 65 1.29 -15.66 21.80
C ILE A 65 1.72 -14.29 21.25
N TYR A 66 2.51 -13.51 22.00
CA TYR A 66 3.00 -12.22 21.53
C TYR A 66 3.86 -12.35 20.26
N LEU A 67 4.75 -13.35 20.22
CA LEU A 67 5.61 -13.59 19.06
C LEU A 67 4.79 -14.01 17.84
N GLU A 68 3.83 -14.92 18.03
CA GLU A 68 2.91 -15.37 16.98
C GLU A 68 2.09 -14.19 16.42
N GLN A 69 1.48 -13.38 17.29
CA GLN A 69 0.71 -12.21 16.85
C GLN A 69 1.58 -11.16 16.15
N LYS A 70 2.80 -10.96 16.62
CA LYS A 70 3.75 -10.05 15.98
C LYS A 70 4.11 -10.55 14.59
N GLU A 71 4.39 -11.83 14.43
CA GLU A 71 4.72 -12.46 13.15
C GLU A 71 3.53 -12.37 12.18
N GLU A 72 2.33 -12.76 12.61
CA GLU A 72 1.10 -12.67 11.81
C GLU A 72 0.83 -11.24 11.33
N GLN A 73 0.98 -10.24 12.20
CA GLN A 73 0.80 -8.85 11.80
C GLN A 73 1.86 -8.38 10.79
N MET A 74 3.11 -8.81 10.94
CA MET A 74 4.16 -8.48 9.98
C MET A 74 3.90 -9.14 8.62
N GLU A 75 3.46 -10.40 8.60
CA GLU A 75 3.10 -11.10 7.37
C GLU A 75 1.88 -10.48 6.68
N MET A 76 0.87 -10.09 7.46
CA MET A 76 -0.30 -9.40 6.95
C MET A 76 0.07 -8.05 6.32
N GLN A 77 0.93 -7.25 6.98
CA GLN A 77 1.40 -5.98 6.42
C GLN A 77 2.17 -6.20 5.11
N ARG A 78 3.05 -7.20 5.05
CA ARG A 78 3.79 -7.56 3.83
C ARG A 78 2.84 -7.93 2.69
N THR A 79 1.86 -8.78 2.97
CA THR A 79 0.86 -9.22 1.98
C THR A 79 0.00 -8.05 1.49
N GLN A 80 -0.39 -7.15 2.39
CA GLN A 80 -1.13 -5.94 2.03
C GLN A 80 -0.31 -5.01 1.14
N ALA A 81 0.96 -4.75 1.48
CA ALA A 81 1.86 -3.95 0.68
C ALA A 81 2.08 -4.56 -0.72
N MET A 82 2.23 -5.89 -0.83
CA MET A 82 2.30 -6.57 -2.14
C MET A 82 1.02 -6.39 -2.97
N ASN A 83 -0.15 -6.56 -2.36
CA ASN A 83 -1.43 -6.35 -3.05
C ASN A 83 -1.59 -4.89 -3.50
N GLN A 84 -1.17 -3.95 -2.67
CA GLN A 84 -1.26 -2.53 -2.99
C GLN A 84 -0.28 -2.14 -4.11
N LEU A 85 0.92 -2.74 -4.17
CA LEU A 85 1.84 -2.56 -5.29
C LEU A 85 1.20 -2.96 -6.62
N LEU A 86 0.56 -4.12 -6.69
CA LEU A 86 -0.12 -4.57 -7.91
C LEU A 86 -1.22 -3.60 -8.34
N LYS A 87 -2.01 -3.09 -7.38
CA LYS A 87 -3.03 -2.07 -7.65
C LYS A 87 -2.43 -0.77 -8.17
N ASN A 88 -1.31 -0.31 -7.59
CA ASN A 88 -0.64 0.91 -8.02
C ASN A 88 -0.03 0.77 -9.42
N ILE A 89 0.50 -0.41 -9.77
CA ILE A 89 0.96 -0.71 -11.13
C ILE A 89 -0.21 -0.63 -12.11
N ALA A 90 -1.37 -1.23 -11.77
CA ALA A 90 -2.56 -1.12 -12.60
C ALA A 90 -3.00 0.35 -12.77
N TRP A 91 -2.88 1.16 -11.73
CA TRP A 91 -3.17 2.60 -11.77
C TRP A 91 -2.27 3.39 -12.75
N ILE A 92 -1.05 2.91 -13.01
CA ILE A 92 -0.15 3.49 -14.02
C ILE A 92 -0.46 2.93 -15.41
N LEU A 93 -0.69 1.62 -15.52
CA LEU A 93 -0.86 0.94 -16.81
C LEU A 93 -2.20 1.22 -17.48
N ILE A 94 -3.30 1.35 -16.73
CA ILE A 94 -4.65 1.63 -17.27
C ILE A 94 -4.72 2.97 -18.03
N PRO A 95 -4.23 4.11 -17.50
CA PRO A 95 -4.27 5.39 -18.21
C PRO A 95 -3.26 5.51 -19.36
N LEU A 96 -2.22 4.68 -19.40
CA LEU A 96 -1.14 4.77 -20.38
C LEU A 96 -1.61 4.63 -21.85
N PRO A 97 -2.47 3.66 -22.23
CA PRO A 97 -3.04 3.59 -23.58
C PRO A 97 -3.76 4.86 -23.99
N PHE A 98 -4.56 5.46 -23.10
CA PHE A 98 -5.30 6.69 -23.38
C PHE A 98 -4.35 7.86 -23.60
N PHE A 99 -3.29 7.96 -22.80
CA PHE A 99 -2.24 8.98 -22.97
C PHE A 99 -1.56 8.84 -24.34
N ILE A 100 -1.15 7.62 -24.71
CA ILE A 100 -0.50 7.34 -26.00
C ILE A 100 -1.43 7.66 -27.17
N LEU A 101 -2.70 7.26 -27.11
CA LEU A 101 -3.68 7.50 -28.16
C LEU A 101 -3.96 8.99 -28.34
N SER A 102 -4.21 9.73 -27.26
CA SER A 102 -4.40 11.18 -27.28
C SER A 102 -3.18 11.91 -27.83
N ARG A 103 -1.96 11.50 -27.44
CA ARG A 103 -0.71 12.06 -27.98
C ARG A 103 -0.56 11.79 -29.48
N ARG A 104 -0.92 10.59 -29.95
CA ARG A 104 -0.88 10.23 -31.38
C ARG A 104 -1.89 11.04 -32.20
N GLN A 105 -3.10 11.23 -31.68
CA GLN A 105 -4.14 12.03 -32.37
C GLN A 105 -3.75 13.50 -32.43
N LEU A 106 -3.24 14.06 -31.34
CA LEU A 106 -2.75 15.44 -31.31
C LEU A 106 -1.62 15.70 -32.34
N ARG A 107 -0.72 14.74 -32.58
CA ARG A 107 0.35 14.87 -33.59
C ARG A 107 -0.16 14.80 -35.04
N ARG A 108 -1.38 14.31 -35.26
CA ARG A 108 -1.99 14.19 -36.59
C ARG A 108 -2.86 15.40 -36.94
N GLU A 109 -3.30 16.15 -35.93
CA GLU A 109 -3.89 17.50 -36.11
C GLU A 109 -2.80 18.54 -36.33
#